data_AF-A0A956DX11-F1
#
_entry.id   AF-A0A956DX11-F1
#
_cell.length_a   1.000
_cell.length_b   1.000
_cell.length_c   1.000
_cell.angle_alpha   90.00
_cell.angle_beta   90.00
_cell.angle_gamma   90.00
#
_symmetry.space_group_name_H-M   'P 1'
#
loop_
_entity.id
_entity.type
_entity.pdbx_description
1 polymer ?
#
loop_
_entity_poly.entity_id
_entity_poly.type
_entity_poly.pdbx_seq_one_letter_code
_entity_poly.pdbx_strand_id
1 'polypeptide(L)'
;VQGAHTTLVLERARREVEVLEGIDSPYVVRVLSGLIEVGSPLAGVAWLEEMLDGDDLRALVGTPWSWPEARQLAIDMARGLVAFHEAQVVHRDLSPGNVRRISAGAFKLIDPGLGRHLAKATVTGSFQPGTPGFMSPEHVIVGARPLPASDVFSAGVLLFVALTGRLPIDVGGDFDDYCDRLRAAQLDVQLDHIRGDLPGAAYELVGRCLESQSARRFLDGAELLSAAEAT
;
A
#
# COMPACT_ATOMS: atom_id res chain seq x y z
N VAL A 1 24.52 5.36 25.77
CA VAL A 1 23.98 4.30 24.88
C VAL A 1 22.73 4.76 24.10
N GLN A 2 21.86 5.61 24.67
CA GLN A 2 20.72 6.20 23.92
C GLN A 2 21.10 7.09 22.72
N GLY A 3 22.18 7.89 22.81
CA GLY A 3 22.54 8.84 21.75
C GLY A 3 22.90 8.22 20.39
N ALA A 4 23.65 7.11 20.35
CA ALA A 4 24.09 6.49 19.10
C ALA A 4 22.92 5.83 18.32
N HIS A 5 21.95 5.27 19.04
CA HIS A 5 20.75 4.70 18.44
C HIS A 5 19.86 5.79 17.84
N THR A 6 19.72 6.93 18.51
CA THR A 6 18.98 8.09 17.99
C THR A 6 19.63 8.64 16.72
N THR A 7 20.97 8.77 16.68
CA THR A 7 21.69 9.21 15.48
C THR A 7 21.48 8.28 14.28
N LEU A 8 21.56 6.96 14.47
CA LEU A 8 21.33 5.98 13.41
C LEU A 8 19.90 6.01 12.85
N VAL A 9 18.90 6.22 13.71
CA VAL A 9 17.49 6.35 13.28
C VAL A 9 17.28 7.64 12.48
N LEU A 10 17.89 8.76 12.91
CA LEU A 10 17.82 10.03 12.20
C LEU A 10 18.50 9.99 10.83
N GLU A 11 19.67 9.36 10.73
CA GLU A 11 20.35 9.18 9.45
C GLU A 11 19.52 8.35 8.46
N ARG A 12 18.83 7.30 8.95
CA ARG A 12 17.91 6.51 8.12
C ARG A 12 16.70 7.33 7.70
N ALA A 13 16.07 8.04 8.63
CA ALA A 13 14.93 8.91 8.33
C ALA A 13 15.28 9.96 7.27
N ARG A 14 16.45 10.57 7.39
CA ARG A 14 16.92 11.58 6.42
C ARG A 14 17.10 10.98 5.03
N ARG A 15 17.74 9.80 4.92
CA ARG A 15 17.89 9.09 3.63
C ARG A 15 16.56 8.67 3.03
N GLU A 16 15.61 8.21 3.85
CA GLU A 16 14.30 7.81 3.36
C GLU A 16 13.53 9.02 2.81
N VAL A 17 13.55 10.17 3.49
CA VAL A 17 12.94 11.41 2.99
C VAL A 17 13.62 11.89 1.71
N GLU A 18 14.97 11.86 1.64
CA GLU A 18 15.72 12.23 0.42
C GLU A 18 15.32 11.37 -0.81
N VAL A 19 15.05 10.07 -0.60
CA VAL A 19 14.55 9.21 -1.68
C VAL A 19 13.15 9.63 -2.11
N LEU A 20 12.26 9.94 -1.16
CA LEU A 20 10.89 10.38 -1.49
C LEU A 20 10.84 11.75 -2.17
N GLU A 21 11.74 12.67 -1.79
CA GLU A 21 11.89 13.96 -2.48
C GLU A 21 12.24 13.81 -3.97
N GLY A 22 12.93 12.73 -4.31
CA GLY A 22 13.31 12.42 -5.69
C GLY A 22 12.18 11.85 -6.56
N ILE A 23 11.02 11.50 -5.98
CA ILE A 23 9.90 10.92 -6.70
C ILE A 23 9.06 12.06 -7.33
N ASP A 24 9.12 12.16 -8.66
CA ASP A 24 8.29 13.09 -9.45
C ASP A 24 7.21 12.33 -10.22
N SER A 25 6.01 12.27 -9.65
CA SER A 25 4.86 11.60 -10.27
C SER A 25 3.55 12.30 -9.88
N PRO A 26 2.62 12.51 -10.82
CA PRO A 26 1.30 13.05 -10.50
C PRO A 26 0.41 12.04 -9.75
N TYR A 27 0.87 10.81 -9.51
CA TYR A 27 0.14 9.75 -8.80
C TYR A 27 0.70 9.45 -7.41
N VAL A 28 1.70 10.22 -6.97
CA VAL A 28 2.28 10.15 -5.63
C VAL A 28 2.24 11.54 -5.00
N VAL A 29 2.02 11.61 -3.69
CA VAL A 29 2.13 12.87 -2.96
C VAL A 29 3.55 13.41 -3.04
N ARG A 30 3.68 14.66 -3.47
CA ARG A 30 4.98 15.32 -3.54
C ARG A 30 5.51 15.69 -2.15
N VAL A 31 6.71 15.24 -1.83
CA VAL A 31 7.47 15.73 -0.67
C VAL A 31 8.08 17.10 -1.01
N LEU A 32 7.89 18.08 -0.12
CA LEU A 32 8.25 19.48 -0.31
C LEU A 32 9.45 19.93 0.52
N SER A 33 9.92 19.10 1.45
CA SER A 33 11.07 19.41 2.29
C SER A 33 11.83 18.17 2.72
N GLY A 34 13.10 18.37 3.06
CA GLY A 34 13.89 17.37 3.74
C GLY A 34 13.37 17.13 5.16
N LEU A 35 14.05 16.25 5.89
CA LEU A 35 13.72 15.94 7.27
C LEU A 35 13.93 17.17 8.18
N ILE A 36 12.89 17.54 8.92
CA ILE A 36 12.84 18.62 9.89
C ILE A 36 12.93 18.01 11.29
N GLU A 37 13.91 18.44 12.09
CA GLU A 37 14.03 18.07 13.50
C GLU A 37 13.19 19.02 14.37
N VAL A 38 12.37 18.46 15.26
CA VAL A 38 11.42 19.21 16.09
C VAL A 38 11.87 19.18 17.56
N GLY A 39 12.03 20.36 18.16
CA GLY A 39 12.35 20.53 19.58
C GLY A 39 13.85 20.58 19.91
N SER A 40 14.17 21.14 21.08
CA SER A 40 15.52 21.14 21.66
C SER A 40 15.42 20.93 23.18
N PRO A 41 15.66 19.72 23.73
CA PRO A 41 16.20 18.53 23.04
C PRO A 41 15.21 17.94 22.01
N LEU A 42 15.74 17.14 21.08
CA LEU A 42 14.96 16.52 20.00
C LEU A 42 13.73 15.78 20.54
N ALA A 43 12.55 16.24 20.11
CA ALA A 43 11.25 15.69 20.48
C ALA A 43 10.60 14.88 19.35
N GLY A 44 10.98 15.13 18.09
CA GLY A 44 10.44 14.40 16.94
C GLY A 44 11.08 14.82 15.63
N VAL A 45 10.61 14.20 14.55
CA VAL A 45 10.97 14.56 13.17
C VAL A 45 9.71 14.73 12.34
N ALA A 46 9.78 15.59 11.33
CA ALA A 46 8.69 15.88 10.41
C ALA A 46 9.24 16.15 9.01
N TRP A 47 8.37 16.21 8.02
CA TRP A 47 8.64 16.74 6.68
C TRP A 47 7.34 17.37 6.17
N LEU A 48 7.43 18.12 5.08
CA LEU A 48 6.30 18.77 4.44
C LEU A 48 5.94 18.02 3.16
N GLU A 49 4.65 17.86 2.92
CA GLU A 49 4.10 17.26 1.71
C GLU A 49 3.11 18.24 1.05
N GLU A 50 2.84 18.05 -0.24
CA GLU A 50 1.77 18.80 -0.89
C GLU A 50 0.43 18.53 -0.19
N MET A 51 -0.37 19.59 -0.04
CA MET A 51 -1.74 19.42 0.43
C MET A 51 -2.59 18.89 -0.73
N LEU A 52 -3.04 17.65 -0.60
CA LEU A 52 -4.00 17.07 -1.54
C LEU A 52 -5.40 17.54 -1.21
N ASP A 53 -6.12 17.99 -2.23
CA ASP A 53 -7.56 18.20 -2.14
C ASP A 53 -8.28 16.84 -2.19
N GLY A 54 -9.48 16.75 -1.63
CA GLY A 54 -10.27 15.51 -1.57
C GLY A 54 -9.98 14.59 -0.38
N ASP A 55 -10.50 13.37 -0.46
CA ASP A 55 -10.63 12.46 0.68
C ASP A 55 -9.86 11.16 0.47
N ASP A 56 -9.45 10.53 1.57
CA ASP A 56 -8.96 9.16 1.53
C ASP A 56 -10.11 8.17 1.29
N LEU A 57 -9.77 6.95 0.87
CA LEU A 57 -10.77 5.98 0.45
C LEU A 57 -11.49 5.29 1.62
N ARG A 58 -11.12 5.51 2.89
CA ARG A 58 -11.78 4.84 4.04
C ARG A 58 -13.28 5.12 4.07
N ALA A 59 -13.69 6.31 3.65
CA ALA A 59 -15.09 6.70 3.56
C ALA A 59 -15.81 6.10 2.34
N LEU A 60 -15.09 5.65 1.32
CA LEU A 60 -15.64 5.30 0.01
C LEU A 60 -15.84 3.79 -0.21
N VAL A 61 -15.25 2.94 0.63
CA VAL A 61 -15.37 1.48 0.56
C VAL A 61 -16.69 0.90 1.11
N GLY A 62 -17.70 1.75 1.38
CA GLY A 62 -19.02 1.31 1.87
C GLY A 62 -20.06 1.00 0.78
N THR A 63 -19.87 1.49 -0.45
CA THR A 63 -20.77 1.22 -1.59
C THR A 63 -19.96 0.60 -2.73
N PRO A 64 -20.41 -0.52 -3.33
CA PRO A 64 -19.73 -1.14 -4.47
C PRO A 64 -19.58 -0.19 -5.66
N TRP A 65 -18.37 -0.08 -6.19
CA TRP A 65 -18.06 0.76 -7.35
C TRP A 65 -18.41 0.06 -8.66
N SER A 66 -18.58 0.86 -9.72
CA SER A 66 -18.64 0.36 -11.08
C SER A 66 -17.27 -0.14 -11.54
N TRP A 67 -17.24 -1.05 -12.52
CA TRP A 67 -15.96 -1.50 -13.09
C TRP A 67 -15.11 -0.35 -13.66
N PRO A 68 -15.66 0.60 -14.45
CA PRO A 68 -14.86 1.72 -14.95
C PRO A 68 -14.17 2.55 -13.85
N GLU A 69 -14.84 2.75 -12.72
CA GLU A 69 -14.28 3.48 -11.58
C GLU A 69 -13.17 2.69 -10.86
N ALA A 70 -13.40 1.40 -10.59
CA ALA A 70 -12.39 0.53 -10.01
C ALA A 70 -11.17 0.33 -10.94
N ARG A 71 -11.39 0.28 -12.25
CA ARG A 71 -10.32 0.23 -13.25
C ARG A 71 -9.48 1.50 -13.24
N GLN A 72 -10.09 2.68 -13.11
CA GLN A 72 -9.35 3.93 -13.00
C GLN A 72 -8.50 3.96 -11.72
N LEU A 73 -9.05 3.49 -10.61
CA LEU A 73 -8.29 3.30 -9.36
C LEU A 73 -7.09 2.35 -9.57
N ALA A 74 -7.29 1.23 -10.25
CA ALA A 74 -6.20 0.28 -10.56
C ALA A 74 -5.06 0.95 -11.35
N ILE A 75 -5.41 1.71 -12.38
CA ILE A 75 -4.45 2.41 -13.24
C ILE A 75 -3.67 3.45 -12.45
N ASP A 76 -4.36 4.31 -11.70
CA ASP A 76 -3.72 5.40 -10.96
C ASP A 76 -2.84 4.87 -9.82
N MET A 77 -3.30 3.85 -9.08
CA MET A 77 -2.45 3.16 -8.10
C MET A 77 -1.23 2.54 -8.76
N ALA A 78 -1.40 1.85 -9.90
CA ALA A 78 -0.29 1.22 -10.59
C ALA A 78 0.75 2.26 -11.05
N ARG A 79 0.32 3.43 -11.55
CA ARG A 79 1.22 4.55 -11.88
C ARG A 79 1.96 5.10 -10.65
N GLY A 80 1.30 5.19 -9.51
CA GLY A 80 1.96 5.56 -8.25
C GLY A 80 2.99 4.51 -7.81
N LEU A 81 2.64 3.23 -7.92
CA LEU A 81 3.53 2.12 -7.60
C LEU A 81 4.72 2.02 -8.54
N VAL A 82 4.56 2.31 -9.84
CA VAL A 82 5.69 2.43 -10.78
C VAL A 82 6.70 3.45 -10.24
N ALA A 83 6.24 4.65 -9.88
CA ALA A 83 7.13 5.70 -9.37
C ALA A 83 7.88 5.29 -8.09
N PHE A 84 7.21 4.62 -7.16
CA PHE A 84 7.88 4.07 -5.97
C PHE A 84 8.89 2.98 -6.32
N HIS A 85 8.52 2.00 -7.15
CA HIS A 85 9.38 0.87 -7.48
C HIS A 85 10.61 1.27 -8.30
N GLU A 86 10.48 2.24 -9.21
CA GLU A 86 11.61 2.82 -9.94
C GLU A 86 12.61 3.50 -8.98
N ALA A 87 12.11 4.15 -7.92
CA ALA A 87 12.92 4.69 -6.83
C ALA A 87 13.41 3.61 -5.83
N GLN A 88 13.19 2.31 -6.12
CA GLN A 88 13.52 1.18 -5.25
C GLN A 88 12.82 1.22 -3.88
N VAL A 89 11.65 1.87 -3.82
CA VAL A 89 10.77 1.94 -2.66
C VAL A 89 9.62 0.95 -2.83
N VAL A 90 9.37 0.13 -1.82
CA VAL A 90 8.14 -0.67 -1.70
C VAL A 90 7.25 0.04 -0.70
N HIS A 91 5.98 0.25 -1.04
CA HIS A 91 5.02 1.02 -0.26
C HIS A 91 4.66 0.34 1.07
N ARG A 92 4.48 -0.99 1.10
CA ARG A 92 4.30 -1.84 2.31
C ARG A 92 3.08 -1.56 3.19
N ASP A 93 2.27 -0.57 2.84
CA ASP A 93 1.10 -0.17 3.61
C ASP A 93 0.02 0.42 2.72
N LEU A 94 -0.07 -0.07 1.48
CA LEU A 94 -1.10 0.36 0.54
C LEU A 94 -2.47 -0.06 1.08
N SER A 95 -3.27 0.93 1.46
CA SER A 95 -4.56 0.74 2.14
C SER A 95 -5.49 1.92 1.83
N PRO A 96 -6.78 1.88 2.17
CA PRO A 96 -7.70 2.97 1.87
C PRO A 96 -7.29 4.31 2.49
N GLY A 97 -6.60 4.29 3.64
CA GLY A 97 -6.09 5.50 4.27
C GLY A 97 -4.90 6.14 3.54
N ASN A 98 -4.21 5.36 2.69
CA ASN A 98 -3.00 5.77 1.98
C ASN A 98 -3.24 5.99 0.47
N VAL A 99 -4.51 6.05 0.07
CA VAL A 99 -4.91 6.46 -1.29
C VAL A 99 -5.91 7.61 -1.14
N ARG A 100 -5.67 8.72 -1.84
CA ARG A 100 -6.60 9.86 -1.87
C ARG A 100 -7.19 10.04 -3.24
N ARG A 101 -8.49 10.28 -3.31
CA ARG A 101 -9.17 10.72 -4.52
C ARG A 101 -9.18 12.24 -4.52
N ILE A 102 -8.41 12.83 -5.44
CA ILE A 102 -8.32 14.29 -5.58
C ILE A 102 -9.56 14.85 -6.29
N SER A 103 -9.83 16.16 -6.16
CA SER A 103 -11.06 16.76 -6.73
C SER A 103 -11.13 16.62 -8.25
N ALA A 104 -9.98 16.51 -8.93
CA ALA A 104 -9.89 16.24 -10.37
C ALA A 104 -10.31 14.80 -10.76
N GLY A 105 -10.59 13.93 -9.78
CA GLY A 105 -11.06 12.56 -9.96
C GLY A 105 -9.98 11.48 -10.00
N ALA A 106 -8.70 11.86 -10.07
CA ALA A 106 -7.58 10.93 -10.03
C ALA A 106 -7.31 10.41 -8.61
N PHE A 107 -6.60 9.29 -8.52
CA PHE A 107 -6.13 8.74 -7.25
C PHE A 107 -4.63 8.97 -7.08
N LYS A 108 -4.22 9.38 -5.87
CA LYS A 108 -2.81 9.56 -5.50
C LYS A 108 -2.45 8.69 -4.30
N LEU A 109 -1.27 8.09 -4.34
CA LEU A 109 -0.69 7.34 -3.23
C LEU A 109 0.02 8.30 -2.26
N ILE A 110 -0.11 8.02 -0.97
CA ILE A 110 0.55 8.77 0.11
C ILE A 110 1.23 7.79 1.08
N ASP A 111 2.15 8.29 1.90
CA ASP A 111 2.76 7.59 3.05
C ASP A 111 3.14 6.10 2.78
N PRO A 112 4.34 5.82 2.24
CA PRO A 112 4.83 4.46 2.07
C PRO A 112 5.26 3.80 3.41
N GLY A 113 4.62 4.17 4.53
CA GLY A 113 4.82 3.56 5.83
C GLY A 113 6.13 3.96 6.53
N LEU A 114 6.79 5.04 6.10
CA LEU A 114 8.11 5.46 6.63
C LEU A 114 8.10 5.64 8.15
N GLY A 115 7.08 6.31 8.70
CA GLY A 115 6.98 6.54 10.14
C GLY A 115 6.96 5.22 10.95
N ARG A 116 6.31 4.17 10.40
CA ARG A 116 6.23 2.85 11.02
C ARG A 116 7.56 2.08 10.87
N HIS A 117 8.29 2.29 9.79
CA HIS A 117 9.64 1.74 9.59
C HIS A 117 10.66 2.31 10.60
N LEU A 118 10.64 3.62 10.78
CA LEU A 118 11.56 4.32 11.69
C LEU A 118 11.30 3.96 13.16
N ALA A 119 10.03 3.81 13.56
CA ALA A 119 9.67 3.35 14.90
C ALA A 119 10.22 1.93 15.19
N LYS A 120 10.20 1.04 14.18
CA LYS A 120 10.68 -0.35 14.31
C LYS A 120 12.19 -0.50 14.29
N ALA A 121 12.93 0.42 13.66
CA ALA A 121 14.39 0.44 13.79
C ALA A 121 14.84 0.54 15.26
N THR A 122 13.95 0.96 16.17
CA THR A 122 14.17 1.10 17.62
C THR A 122 13.71 -0.11 18.44
N VAL A 123 12.92 -1.01 17.86
CA VAL A 123 12.39 -2.20 18.54
C VAL A 123 12.78 -3.43 17.73
N THR A 124 13.67 -4.26 18.26
CA THR A 124 13.96 -5.58 17.71
C THR A 124 12.68 -6.42 17.74
N GLY A 125 11.95 -6.46 16.61
CA GLY A 125 10.67 -7.14 16.53
C GLY A 125 10.36 -7.62 15.11
N SER A 126 9.86 -8.84 15.02
CA SER A 126 9.53 -9.60 13.80
C SER A 126 8.34 -9.07 12.99
N PHE A 127 7.83 -7.87 13.31
CA PHE A 127 6.59 -7.36 12.78
C PHE A 127 6.87 -6.44 11.59
N GLN A 128 6.32 -6.71 10.42
CA GLN A 128 6.43 -5.81 9.25
C GLN A 128 5.32 -4.74 9.32
N PRO A 129 5.57 -3.47 8.95
CA PRO A 129 4.51 -2.46 8.96
C PRO A 129 3.47 -2.83 7.89
N GLY A 130 2.23 -2.44 8.14
CA GLY A 130 1.11 -2.75 7.27
C GLY A 130 -0.20 -2.59 8.03
N THR A 131 -1.29 -2.43 7.28
CA THR A 131 -2.64 -2.32 7.82
C THR A 131 -3.32 -3.68 7.71
N PRO A 132 -3.79 -4.29 8.82
CA PRO A 132 -4.54 -5.54 8.77
C PRO A 132 -5.71 -5.48 7.78
N GLY A 133 -5.90 -6.56 7.05
CA GLY A 133 -6.83 -6.65 5.91
C GLY A 133 -6.17 -6.34 4.58
N PHE A 134 -5.12 -5.51 4.55
CA PHE A 134 -4.41 -5.10 3.31
C PHE A 134 -2.97 -5.62 3.25
N MET A 135 -2.50 -6.30 4.29
CA MET A 135 -1.19 -6.97 4.29
C MET A 135 -1.17 -8.12 3.28
N SER A 136 -0.04 -8.28 2.58
CA SER A 136 0.24 -9.45 1.77
C SER A 136 0.77 -10.63 2.60
N PRO A 137 0.74 -11.88 2.11
CA PRO A 137 1.31 -13.04 2.81
C PRO A 137 2.76 -12.84 3.26
N GLU A 138 3.57 -12.11 2.49
CA GLU A 138 4.97 -11.86 2.83
C GLU A 138 5.15 -10.94 4.06
N HIS A 139 4.13 -10.15 4.42
CA HIS A 139 4.16 -9.29 5.61
C HIS A 139 4.22 -10.07 6.92
N VAL A 140 3.63 -11.27 6.93
CA VAL A 140 3.45 -12.10 8.14
C VAL A 140 4.41 -13.29 8.18
N ILE A 141 5.33 -13.40 7.23
CA ILE A 141 6.42 -14.38 7.22
C ILE A 141 7.63 -13.79 7.93
N VAL A 142 8.10 -14.50 8.96
CA VAL A 142 9.28 -14.09 9.72
C VAL A 142 10.52 -14.11 8.81
N GLY A 143 11.25 -12.99 8.78
CA GLY A 143 12.47 -12.85 7.98
C GLY A 143 12.26 -12.54 6.50
N ALA A 144 11.01 -12.57 6.03
CA ALA A 144 10.68 -12.04 4.71
C ALA A 144 10.78 -10.50 4.71
N ARG A 145 10.84 -9.94 3.50
CA ARG A 145 10.66 -8.50 3.28
C ARG A 145 9.62 -8.33 2.18
N PRO A 146 8.71 -7.35 2.28
CA PRO A 146 7.78 -7.09 1.20
C PRO A 146 8.56 -6.66 -0.05
N LEU A 147 8.03 -7.08 -1.18
CA LEU A 147 8.58 -6.84 -2.53
C LEU A 147 7.57 -5.99 -3.31
N PRO A 148 7.91 -5.50 -4.51
CA PRO A 148 6.92 -4.84 -5.38
C PRO A 148 5.63 -5.64 -5.59
N ALA A 149 5.74 -6.96 -5.75
CA ALA A 149 4.59 -7.87 -5.82
C ALA A 149 3.76 -7.96 -4.51
N SER A 150 4.28 -7.50 -3.37
CA SER A 150 3.51 -7.35 -2.13
C SER A 150 2.58 -6.14 -2.21
N ASP A 151 3.03 -5.03 -2.80
CA ASP A 151 2.17 -3.85 -3.04
C ASP A 151 1.07 -4.17 -4.07
N VAL A 152 1.39 -4.99 -5.09
CA VAL A 152 0.40 -5.52 -6.05
C VAL A 152 -0.71 -6.30 -5.33
N PHE A 153 -0.38 -7.11 -4.33
CA PHE A 153 -1.38 -7.82 -3.54
C PHE A 153 -2.28 -6.84 -2.78
N SER A 154 -1.69 -5.86 -2.11
CA SER A 154 -2.43 -4.83 -1.38
C SER A 154 -3.33 -3.99 -2.31
N ALA A 155 -2.88 -3.69 -3.53
CA ALA A 155 -3.69 -3.06 -4.57
C ALA A 155 -4.87 -3.96 -4.98
N GLY A 156 -4.64 -5.27 -5.16
CA GLY A 156 -5.67 -6.26 -5.41
C GLY A 156 -6.74 -6.33 -4.32
N VAL A 157 -6.32 -6.29 -3.05
CA VAL A 157 -7.25 -6.20 -1.91
C VAL A 157 -8.08 -4.93 -2.01
N LEU A 158 -7.45 -3.79 -2.28
CA LEU A 158 -8.15 -2.52 -2.37
C LEU A 158 -9.19 -2.52 -3.51
N LEU A 159 -8.86 -3.10 -4.67
CA LEU A 159 -9.79 -3.27 -5.79
C LEU A 159 -10.95 -4.20 -5.42
N PHE A 160 -10.65 -5.31 -4.74
CA PHE A 160 -11.68 -6.23 -4.26
C PHE A 160 -12.65 -5.52 -3.32
N VAL A 161 -12.14 -4.75 -2.36
CA VAL A 161 -12.96 -3.99 -1.42
C VAL A 161 -13.76 -2.90 -2.15
N ALA A 162 -13.16 -2.16 -3.08
CA ALA A 162 -13.87 -1.15 -3.87
C ALA A 162 -15.05 -1.76 -4.66
N LEU A 163 -14.86 -2.96 -5.22
CA LEU A 163 -15.88 -3.66 -6.01
C LEU A 163 -16.97 -4.32 -5.17
N THR A 164 -16.69 -4.69 -3.92
CA THR A 164 -17.59 -5.55 -3.12
C THR A 164 -18.05 -4.95 -1.79
N GLY A 165 -17.34 -3.95 -1.29
CA GLY A 165 -17.48 -3.42 0.07
C GLY A 165 -17.01 -4.40 1.16
N ARG A 166 -16.28 -5.47 0.81
CA ARG A 166 -15.85 -6.53 1.73
C ARG A 166 -14.35 -6.79 1.59
N LEU A 167 -13.72 -7.23 2.67
CA LEU A 167 -12.36 -7.75 2.62
C LEU A 167 -12.36 -9.15 1.98
N PRO A 168 -11.35 -9.48 1.16
CA PRO A 168 -11.20 -10.82 0.60
C PRO A 168 -10.73 -11.85 1.64
N ILE A 169 -10.06 -11.38 2.71
CA ILE A 169 -9.57 -12.18 3.83
C ILE A 169 -10.04 -11.52 5.13
N ASP A 170 -10.73 -12.27 5.96
CA ASP A 170 -11.32 -11.82 7.22
C ASP A 170 -10.23 -11.49 8.23
N VAL A 171 -10.43 -10.37 8.92
CA VAL A 171 -9.58 -9.85 9.99
C VAL A 171 -10.14 -10.12 11.39
N GLY A 172 -11.27 -10.84 11.50
CA GLY A 172 -11.86 -11.24 12.77
C GLY A 172 -10.98 -12.18 13.60
N GLY A 173 -11.25 -12.28 14.90
CA GLY A 173 -10.40 -13.04 15.82
C GLY A 173 -9.20 -12.23 16.31
N ASP A 174 -8.14 -12.91 16.75
CA ASP A 174 -6.90 -12.24 17.13
C ASP A 174 -5.96 -12.03 15.92
N PHE A 175 -4.83 -11.38 16.16
CA PHE A 175 -3.89 -11.07 15.08
C PHE A 175 -3.20 -12.32 14.50
N ASP A 176 -3.01 -13.36 15.31
CA ASP A 176 -2.38 -14.60 14.86
C ASP A 176 -3.35 -15.41 13.97
N ASP A 177 -4.64 -15.43 14.32
CA ASP A 177 -5.71 -15.99 13.48
C ASP A 177 -5.73 -15.34 12.09
N TYR A 178 -5.63 -14.01 12.02
CA TYR A 178 -5.53 -13.27 10.76
C TYR A 178 -4.26 -13.65 9.97
N CYS A 179 -3.12 -13.73 10.66
CA CYS A 179 -1.87 -14.13 10.02
C CYS A 179 -1.95 -15.53 9.40
N ASP A 180 -2.59 -16.49 10.08
CA ASP A 180 -2.74 -17.85 9.59
C ASP A 180 -3.63 -17.93 8.35
N ARG A 181 -4.77 -17.22 8.32
CA ARG A 181 -5.61 -17.10 7.12
C ARG A 181 -4.86 -16.45 5.96
N LEU A 182 -4.12 -15.37 6.25
CA LEU A 182 -3.34 -14.67 5.25
C LEU A 182 -2.21 -15.53 4.68
N ARG A 183 -1.50 -16.31 5.51
CA ARG A 183 -0.47 -17.27 5.04
C ARG A 183 -1.06 -18.38 4.19
N ALA A 184 -2.25 -18.85 4.53
CA ALA A 184 -3.00 -19.81 3.72
C ALA A 184 -3.58 -19.18 2.43
N ALA A 185 -3.57 -17.85 2.33
CA ALA A 185 -4.25 -17.07 1.29
C ALA A 185 -5.69 -17.56 1.07
N GLN A 186 -6.37 -17.89 2.16
CA GLN A 186 -7.73 -18.40 2.12
C GLN A 186 -8.68 -17.23 1.88
N LEU A 187 -9.05 -17.01 0.62
CA LEU A 187 -10.08 -16.04 0.25
C LEU A 187 -11.43 -16.52 0.80
N ASP A 188 -12.09 -15.71 1.62
CA ASP A 188 -13.39 -16.08 2.21
C ASP A 188 -14.51 -16.09 1.17
N VAL A 189 -14.35 -15.31 0.10
CA VAL A 189 -15.34 -15.19 -0.96
C VAL A 189 -14.68 -14.79 -2.27
N GLN A 190 -15.17 -15.38 -3.36
CA GLN A 190 -14.71 -15.09 -4.72
C GLN A 190 -15.46 -13.87 -5.28
N LEU A 191 -14.77 -13.09 -6.13
CA LEU A 191 -15.31 -11.84 -6.66
C LEU A 191 -16.56 -12.06 -7.53
N ASP A 192 -16.55 -13.10 -8.37
CA ASP A 192 -17.66 -13.48 -9.25
C ASP A 192 -18.93 -13.92 -8.49
N HIS A 193 -18.79 -14.49 -7.30
CA HIS A 193 -19.92 -14.82 -6.43
C HIS A 193 -20.63 -13.58 -5.85
N ILE A 194 -19.93 -12.46 -5.67
CA ILE A 194 -20.50 -11.20 -5.16
C ILE A 194 -20.94 -10.28 -6.30
N ARG A 195 -20.12 -10.19 -7.35
CA ARG A 195 -20.22 -9.23 -8.43
C ARG A 195 -20.22 -9.92 -9.79
N GLY A 196 -21.23 -10.75 -10.03
CA GLY A 196 -21.39 -11.49 -11.30
C GLY A 196 -21.63 -10.62 -12.54
N ASP A 197 -21.82 -9.30 -12.37
CA ASP A 197 -22.01 -8.31 -13.44
C ASP A 197 -20.69 -7.82 -14.05
N LEU A 198 -19.54 -8.15 -13.45
CA LEU A 198 -18.23 -7.66 -13.91
C LEU A 198 -17.74 -8.39 -15.17
N PRO A 199 -16.94 -7.72 -16.02
CA PRO A 199 -16.32 -8.35 -17.18
C PRO A 199 -15.22 -9.34 -16.76
N GLY A 200 -14.93 -10.31 -17.64
CA GLY A 200 -13.87 -11.32 -17.42
C GLY A 200 -12.52 -10.72 -17.02
N ALA A 201 -12.16 -9.60 -17.64
CA ALA A 201 -10.91 -8.89 -17.37
C ALA A 201 -10.80 -8.37 -15.92
N ALA A 202 -11.93 -8.05 -15.27
CA ALA A 202 -11.93 -7.63 -13.87
C ALA A 202 -11.58 -8.79 -12.94
N TYR A 203 -12.13 -9.97 -13.20
CA TYR A 203 -11.81 -11.18 -12.43
C TYR A 203 -10.35 -11.59 -12.61
N GLU A 204 -9.83 -11.52 -13.83
CA GLU A 204 -8.43 -11.85 -14.12
C GLU A 204 -7.46 -10.88 -13.43
N LEU A 205 -7.70 -9.56 -13.54
CA LEU A 205 -6.85 -8.54 -12.92
C LEU A 205 -6.82 -8.70 -11.39
N VAL A 206 -7.99 -8.74 -10.74
CA VAL A 206 -8.07 -8.85 -9.28
C VAL A 206 -7.57 -10.21 -8.80
N GLY A 207 -7.95 -11.30 -9.47
CA GLY A 207 -7.52 -12.65 -9.12
C GLY A 207 -6.00 -12.81 -9.18
N ARG A 208 -5.35 -12.30 -10.24
CA ARG A 208 -3.89 -12.36 -10.37
C ARG A 208 -3.18 -11.50 -9.32
N CYS A 209 -3.73 -10.36 -8.92
CA CYS A 209 -3.16 -9.59 -7.80
C CYS A 209 -3.22 -10.37 -6.48
N LEU A 210 -4.28 -11.13 -6.25
CA LEU A 210 -4.55 -11.85 -4.99
C LEU A 210 -3.94 -13.26 -4.93
N GLU A 211 -3.10 -13.64 -5.90
CA GLU A 211 -2.36 -14.89 -5.85
C GLU A 211 -1.52 -15.02 -4.58
N SER A 212 -1.54 -16.20 -3.97
CA SER A 212 -0.84 -16.45 -2.70
C SER A 212 0.67 -16.31 -2.83
N GLN A 213 1.22 -16.81 -3.94
CA GLN A 213 2.64 -16.75 -4.26
C GLN A 213 2.92 -15.46 -5.03
N SER A 214 3.80 -14.61 -4.51
CA SER A 214 4.22 -13.37 -5.18
C SER A 214 4.68 -13.59 -6.62
N ALA A 215 5.35 -14.72 -6.91
CA ALA A 215 5.81 -15.07 -8.26
C ALA A 215 4.69 -15.36 -9.28
N ARG A 216 3.44 -15.52 -8.84
CA ARG A 216 2.26 -15.70 -9.71
C ARG A 216 1.48 -14.40 -9.92
N ARG A 217 1.79 -13.35 -9.16
CA ARG A 217 1.20 -12.02 -9.32
C ARG A 217 1.80 -11.30 -10.52
N PHE A 218 1.35 -10.07 -10.75
CA PHE A 218 2.15 -9.10 -11.48
C PHE A 218 3.43 -8.80 -10.70
N LEU A 219 4.56 -8.70 -11.40
CA LEU A 219 5.88 -8.54 -10.81
C LEU A 219 5.99 -7.26 -9.98
N ASP A 220 5.43 -6.18 -10.50
CA ASP A 220 5.52 -4.82 -9.96
C ASP A 220 4.37 -3.94 -10.47
N GLY A 221 4.46 -2.65 -10.17
CA GLY A 221 3.50 -1.64 -10.62
C GLY A 221 3.42 -1.49 -12.13
N ALA A 222 4.50 -1.76 -12.89
CA ALA A 222 4.52 -1.57 -14.35
C ALA A 222 3.76 -2.69 -15.07
N GLU A 223 3.91 -3.94 -14.60
CA GLU A 223 3.14 -5.06 -15.14
C GLU A 223 1.65 -4.95 -14.75
N LEU A 224 1.36 -4.50 -13.52
CA LEU A 224 -0.02 -4.21 -13.10
C LEU A 224 -0.65 -3.09 -13.95
N LEU A 225 0.09 -2.01 -14.23
CA LEU A 225 -0.40 -0.91 -15.06
C LEU A 225 -0.74 -1.39 -16.48
N SER A 226 0.18 -2.13 -17.09
CA SER A 226 -0.01 -2.68 -18.44
C SER A 226 -1.24 -3.58 -18.51
N ALA A 227 -1.45 -4.42 -17.50
CA ALA A 227 -2.62 -5.28 -17.42
C ALA A 227 -3.92 -4.46 -17.24
N ALA A 228 -3.93 -3.49 -16.34
CA ALA A 228 -5.10 -2.66 -16.07
C ALA A 228 -5.51 -1.83 -17.30
N GLU A 229 -4.55 -1.29 -18.06
CA GLU A 229 -4.83 -0.54 -19.30
C GLU A 229 -5.37 -1.42 -20.43
N ALA A 230 -5.09 -2.73 -20.41
CA ALA A 230 -5.59 -3.69 -21.40
C ALA A 230 -7.01 -4.23 -21.11
N THR A 231 -7.55 -3.97 -19.91
CA THR A 231 -8.89 -4.42 -19.49
C THR A 231 -10.04 -3.57 -20.00
#